data_AF-A0A7V8VPU6-F1
#
_entry.id   AF-A0A7V8VPU6-F1
#
_cell.length_a   1.000
_cell.length_b   1.000
_cell.length_c   1.000
_cell.angle_alpha   90.00
_cell.angle_beta   90.00
_cell.angle_gamma   90.00
#
_symmetry.space_group_name_H-M   'P 1'
#
loop_
_entity.id
_entity.type
_entity.pdbx_description
1 polymer ?
#
loop_
_entity_poly.entity_id
_entity_poly.type
_entity_poly.pdbx_seq_one_letter_code
_entity_poly.pdbx_strand_id
1 'polypeptide(L)' 'DPEGPYGAKEAGEGPLHPSIPAIANAIYDAVGVRMDALPFSPPRVWRALQAKAAREAEREERVAAD' A
#
# COMPACT_ATOMS: atom_id res chain seq x y z
N ASP A 1 -22.66 -19.49 8.36
CA ASP A 1 -22.37 -19.81 9.77
C ASP A 1 -23.34 -20.90 10.15
N PRO A 2 -22.90 -22.08 10.64
CA PRO A 2 -23.85 -23.13 11.07
C PRO A 2 -24.87 -22.60 12.09
N GLU A 3 -24.54 -21.56 12.86
CA GLU A 3 -25.43 -20.93 13.85
C GLU A 3 -26.28 -19.77 13.29
N GLY A 4 -26.02 -19.34 12.06
CA GLY A 4 -26.75 -18.26 11.41
C GLY A 4 -28.06 -18.73 10.76
N PRO A 5 -29.10 -17.88 10.63
CA PRO A 5 -30.33 -18.22 9.92
C PRO A 5 -30.02 -18.70 8.50
N TYR A 6 -30.39 -19.94 8.18
CA TYR A 6 -30.08 -20.56 6.88
C TYR A 6 -28.60 -20.55 6.49
N GLY A 7 -27.68 -20.51 7.47
CA GLY A 7 -26.25 -20.43 7.17
C GLY A 7 -25.72 -19.01 6.95
N ALA A 8 -26.52 -17.97 7.17
CA ALA A 8 -26.14 -16.58 6.91
C ALA A 8 -24.91 -16.12 7.72
N LYS A 9 -24.23 -15.09 7.19
CA LYS A 9 -23.17 -14.31 7.84
C LYS A 9 -23.39 -12.83 7.52
N GLU A 10 -22.71 -11.98 8.26
CA GLU A 10 -22.55 -10.57 7.93
C GLU A 10 -21.87 -10.39 6.55
N ALA A 11 -22.22 -9.32 5.83
CA ALA A 11 -21.67 -9.02 4.49
C ALA A 11 -21.66 -7.52 4.14
N GLY A 12 -21.81 -6.62 5.12
CA GLY A 12 -21.82 -5.16 4.92
C GLY A 12 -20.43 -4.52 5.05
N GLU A 13 -19.65 -4.91 6.05
CA GLU A 13 -18.33 -4.38 6.36
C GLU A 13 -17.20 -5.25 5.79
N GLY A 14 -17.42 -6.58 5.70
CA GLY A 14 -16.46 -7.54 5.16
C GLY A 14 -15.84 -7.14 3.81
N PRO A 15 -16.61 -6.63 2.84
CA PRO A 15 -16.07 -6.15 1.55
C PRO A 15 -15.31 -4.81 1.64
N LEU A 16 -15.61 -3.96 2.62
CA LEU A 16 -14.99 -2.65 2.77
C LEU A 16 -13.57 -2.75 3.34
N HIS A 17 -13.39 -3.53 4.40
CA HIS A 17 -12.11 -3.70 5.10
C HIS A 17 -10.91 -4.07 4.21
N PRO A 18 -11.00 -5.06 3.27
CA PRO A 18 -9.87 -5.48 2.47
C PRO A 18 -9.53 -4.50 1.34
N SER A 19 -10.44 -3.59 0.97
CA SER A 19 -10.26 -2.72 -0.20
C SER A 19 -9.07 -1.76 -0.03
N ILE A 20 -8.92 -1.15 1.15
CA ILE A 20 -7.82 -0.22 1.45
C ILE A 20 -6.43 -0.90 1.39
N PRO A 21 -6.16 -1.99 2.13
CA PRO A 21 -4.86 -2.65 2.09
C PRO A 21 -4.58 -3.32 0.74
N ALA A 22 -5.61 -3.75 -0.01
CA ALA A 22 -5.43 -4.25 -1.37
C ALA A 22 -4.83 -3.19 -2.29
N ILE A 23 -5.35 -1.95 -2.26
CA ILE A 23 -4.81 -0.83 -3.04
C ILE A 23 -3.39 -0.47 -2.55
N ALA A 24 -3.15 -0.45 -1.23
CA ALA A 24 -1.82 -0.18 -0.69
C ALA A 24 -0.76 -1.19 -1.17
N ASN A 25 -1.12 -2.48 -1.19
CA ASN A 25 -0.26 -3.55 -1.69
C ASN A 25 -0.07 -3.46 -3.21
N ALA A 26 -1.10 -3.09 -3.97
CA ALA A 26 -0.96 -2.88 -5.41
C ALA A 26 0.01 -1.74 -5.76
N ILE A 27 0.02 -0.66 -4.97
CA ILE A 27 1.02 0.42 -5.14
C ILE A 27 2.43 -0.12 -4.84
N TYR A 28 2.59 -0.88 -3.77
CA TYR A 28 3.89 -1.47 -3.43
C TYR A 28 4.38 -2.44 -4.53
N ASP A 29 3.51 -3.31 -5.03
CA ASP A 29 3.81 -4.23 -6.12
C ASP A 29 4.23 -3.48 -7.40
N ALA A 30 3.52 -2.42 -7.76
CA ALA A 30 3.77 -1.67 -8.98
C ALA A 30 5.07 -0.85 -8.97
N VAL A 31 5.42 -0.24 -7.82
CA VAL A 31 6.51 0.77 -7.79
C VAL A 31 7.48 0.64 -6.61
N GLY A 32 7.32 -0.38 -5.76
CA GLY A 32 8.17 -0.61 -4.59
C GLY A 32 8.01 0.43 -3.47
N VAL A 33 6.95 1.25 -3.50
CA VAL A 33 6.67 2.25 -2.48
C VAL A 33 5.61 1.73 -1.51
N ARG A 34 5.93 1.75 -0.20
CA ARG A 34 4.95 1.43 0.84
C ARG A 34 4.19 2.69 1.25
N MET A 35 2.87 2.69 1.03
CA MET A 35 1.96 3.73 1.50
C MET A 35 1.32 3.29 2.82
N ASP A 36 1.57 4.02 3.91
CA ASP A 36 1.11 3.69 5.28
C ASP A 36 0.06 4.69 5.83
N ALA A 37 -0.22 5.74 5.08
CA ALA A 37 -1.18 6.76 5.48
C ALA A 37 -2.09 7.18 4.31
N LEU A 38 -3.39 7.12 4.55
CA LEU A 38 -4.43 7.59 3.65
C LEU A 38 -4.49 9.14 3.60
N PRO A 39 -5.03 9.71 2.52
CA PRO A 39 -5.42 9.05 1.27
C PRO A 39 -4.20 8.74 0.37
N PHE A 40 -4.35 7.78 -0.56
CA PHE A 40 -3.35 7.51 -1.61
C PHE A 40 -3.52 8.48 -2.80
N SER A 41 -3.51 9.78 -2.53
CA SER A 41 -3.72 10.79 -3.57
C SER A 41 -2.52 10.88 -4.51
N PRO A 42 -2.71 11.28 -5.79
CA PRO A 42 -1.60 11.41 -6.74
C PRO A 42 -0.42 12.26 -6.23
N PRO A 43 -0.63 13.41 -5.55
CA PRO A 43 0.49 14.19 -4.99
C PRO A 43 1.24 13.48 -3.85
N ARG A 44 0.60 12.57 -3.11
CA ARG A 44 1.26 11.79 -2.04
C ARG A 44 2.07 10.64 -2.65
N VAL A 45 1.50 9.93 -3.61
CA VAL A 45 2.21 8.86 -4.35
C VAL A 45 3.42 9.44 -5.08
N TRP A 46 3.25 10.58 -5.78
CA TRP A 46 4.36 11.26 -6.46
C TRP A 46 5.50 11.63 -5.51
N ARG A 47 5.22 12.25 -4.36
CA ARG A 47 6.25 12.57 -3.36
C ARG A 47 6.97 11.33 -2.84
N ALA A 48 6.25 10.22 -2.66
CA ALA A 48 6.84 8.96 -2.21
C ALA A 48 7.78 8.34 -3.26
N LEU A 49 7.42 8.44 -4.56
CA LEU A 49 8.30 8.07 -5.67
C LEU A 49 9.58 8.92 -5.69
N GLN A 50 9.46 10.25 -5.55
CA GLN A 50 10.63 11.13 -5.48
C GLN A 50 11.54 10.80 -4.29
N ALA A 51 10.96 10.51 -3.12
CA ALA A 51 11.72 10.13 -1.94
C ALA A 51 12.43 8.78 -2.11
N LYS A 52 11.82 7.81 -2.79
CA LYS A 52 12.47 6.54 -3.16
C LYS A 52 13.68 6.78 -4.07
N ALA A 53 13.49 7.55 -5.14
CA ALA A 53 14.57 7.87 -6.09
C ALA A 53 15.76 8.57 -5.41
N ALA A 54 15.49 9.53 -4.51
CA ALA A 54 16.55 10.20 -3.74
C ALA A 54 17.35 9.22 -2.87
N ARG A 55 16.68 8.31 -2.16
CA ARG A 55 17.33 7.28 -1.34
C ARG A 55 18.16 6.29 -2.16
N GLU A 56 17.70 5.96 -3.37
CA GLU A 56 18.44 5.08 -4.29
C GLU A 56 19.73 5.76 -4.76
N ALA A 57 19.67 7.04 -5.16
CA ALA A 57 20.85 7.82 -5.53
C ALA A 57 21.86 7.96 -4.37
N GLU A 58 21.38 8.30 -3.17
CA GLU A 58 22.23 8.37 -1.96
C GLU A 58 22.91 7.04 -1.66
N ARG A 59 22.23 5.91 -1.92
CA ARG A 59 22.78 4.57 -1.70
C ARG A 59 23.86 4.24 -2.73
N GLU A 60 23.65 4.61 -3.98
CA GLU A 60 24.63 4.42 -5.06
C GLU A 60 25.91 5.22 -4.81
N GLU A 61 25.78 6.48 -4.40
CA GLU A 61 26.93 7.34 -4.05
C GLU A 61 27.74 6.75 -2.89
N ARG A 62 27.06 6.24 -1.86
CA ARG A 62 27.73 5.58 -0.72
C ARG A 62 28.49 4.34 -1.15
N VAL A 63 27.89 3.49 -1.99
CA VAL A 63 28.54 2.28 -2.51
C VAL A 63 29.71 2.61 -3.42
N ALA A 64 29.68 3.72 -4.15
CA ALA A 64 30.79 4.15 -5.01
C ALA A 64 31.96 4.79 -4.25
N ALA A 65 31.73 5.23 -3.00
CA ALA A 65 32.75 5.83 -2.15
C ALA A 65 33.53 4.80 -1.31
N ASP A 66 33.02 3.57 -1.18
CA ASP A 66 33.64 2.42 -0.49
C ASP A 66 34.53 1.61 -1.46
#